data_AF-A0A095X686-F1
#
_entry.id   AF-A0A095X686-F1
#
_cell.length_a   1.000
_cell.length_b   1.000
_cell.length_c   1.000
_cell.angle_alpha   90.00
_cell.angle_beta   90.00
_cell.angle_gamma   90.00
#
_symmetry.space_group_name_H-M   'P 1'
#
loop_
_entity.id
_entity.type
_entity.pdbx_description
1 polymer ?
#
loop_
_entity_poly.entity_id
_entity_poly.type
_entity_poly.pdbx_seq_one_letter_code
_entity_poly.pdbx_strand_id
1 'polypeptide(L)'
;MKKINKTVLLASTLFITSAINLADNAYANEDVFVKESVDKISEDNEGLVDKTQEIESKSYNNLDFNEVKPSADSTFSSLEKTDKDATKALDEAKDKSKDGQVDPKAIPTVETGTPAEKRIPGIIYYDNRDLDEALKEEKSLSSEVKDLHSEQSEIEEENYYTGSAGGYFVKKNNRINYYINNKLVRNANVKVNGRIYRADKFGTITNPRNKWLNIGKDIYYNNKNGNILKGINQIGKFKFCFSQDGILERNKKVLTKDSYYEVDKTGRMKTVANKWVNVNNDIYRVLGNGKVAKGVTRIGNNDFMFDNDGKLQTNKKMIVSNKYYEVNASGIVTNPKSKWFALDGQTYWVKEDGTVAKGAVEVNGNTYVFNYNTGAMIAGRPSITNGQYYITDEKGISQIIKDSWVTFEGKTFHTNESGYIQKGLWEINGNLYCFDNGGLILNSTYTQNGIIYKTDEKGIARIAGYTVVGDKDIDCVMQWMFDAKNKRMTYNMGRGRVTEKSADCSSAVFRSLIYGGFLKSDAYVGNTETLFSMGDKGEVMYEIGPDEIDYGDIFVAGVPGKSLGEGGHTGFILNKNEDTIIHMNYSGNGVSITPRVGNMGDKSGRPVKYFRLVGGKSDRRFVDKK
;
A
#
# COMPACT_ATOMS: atom_id res chain seq x y z
N MET A 1 -32.78 7.85 -41.18
CA MET A 1 -31.42 8.22 -40.75
C MET A 1 -31.28 7.91 -39.27
N LYS A 2 -30.36 7.00 -38.94
CA LYS A 2 -30.20 6.37 -37.61
C LYS A 2 -29.53 7.34 -36.64
N LYS A 3 -30.15 7.57 -35.47
CA LYS A 3 -29.51 8.18 -34.29
C LYS A 3 -28.64 7.11 -33.61
N ILE A 4 -27.35 7.40 -33.46
CA ILE A 4 -26.39 6.57 -32.75
C ILE A 4 -26.29 7.10 -31.31
N ASN A 5 -26.80 6.32 -30.35
CA ASN A 5 -26.50 6.50 -28.94
C ASN A 5 -25.13 5.85 -28.65
N LYS A 6 -24.17 6.66 -28.19
CA LYS A 6 -22.92 6.17 -27.58
C LYS A 6 -23.11 6.16 -26.07
N THR A 7 -23.39 5.00 -25.50
CA THR A 7 -23.25 4.74 -24.06
C THR A 7 -22.09 3.77 -23.90
N VAL A 8 -20.93 4.28 -23.48
CA VAL A 8 -19.78 3.48 -23.06
C VAL A 8 -20.02 3.10 -21.60
N LEU A 9 -20.30 1.81 -21.37
CA LEU A 9 -20.40 1.24 -20.02
C LEU A 9 -19.01 0.71 -19.64
N LEU A 10 -18.29 1.42 -18.78
CA LEU A 10 -17.09 0.88 -18.11
C LEU A 10 -17.57 -0.07 -17.02
N ALA A 11 -17.52 -1.38 -17.27
CA ALA A 11 -17.69 -2.39 -16.24
C ALA A 11 -16.33 -2.63 -15.55
N SER A 12 -16.03 -1.85 -14.52
CA SER A 12 -14.96 -2.15 -13.57
C SER A 12 -15.44 -3.27 -12.64
N THR A 13 -14.92 -4.49 -12.80
CA THR A 13 -15.16 -5.60 -11.87
C THR A 13 -14.43 -5.33 -10.55
N LEU A 14 -15.18 -4.84 -9.56
CA LEU A 14 -14.78 -4.81 -8.17
C LEU A 14 -14.70 -6.25 -7.63
N PHE A 15 -13.49 -6.73 -7.34
CA PHE A 15 -13.32 -7.86 -6.43
C PHE A 15 -13.32 -7.32 -5.00
N ILE A 16 -14.44 -7.50 -4.30
CA ILE A 16 -14.50 -7.30 -2.85
C ILE A 16 -13.96 -8.56 -2.19
N THR A 17 -12.69 -8.56 -1.82
CA THR A 17 -12.14 -9.53 -0.87
C THR A 17 -12.45 -9.07 0.54
N SER A 18 -13.11 -9.93 1.32
CA SER A 18 -13.29 -9.75 2.76
C SER A 18 -11.93 -9.62 3.46
N ALA A 19 -11.77 -8.52 4.18
CA ALA A 19 -10.64 -8.23 5.03
C ALA A 19 -10.54 -9.24 6.19
N ILE A 20 -9.32 -9.70 6.47
CA ILE A 20 -8.95 -10.20 7.79
C ILE A 20 -8.25 -9.04 8.49
N ASN A 21 -8.89 -8.52 9.54
CA ASN A 21 -8.30 -7.57 10.49
C ASN A 21 -7.29 -8.30 11.38
N LEU A 22 -6.07 -7.78 11.41
CA LEU A 22 -5.20 -7.75 12.58
C LEU A 22 -4.65 -6.31 12.69
N ALA A 23 -4.95 -5.69 13.82
CA ALA A 23 -4.74 -4.29 14.23
C ALA A 23 -3.35 -3.73 13.87
N ASP A 24 -3.30 -2.61 13.14
CA ASP A 24 -3.14 -1.21 13.58
C ASP A 24 -1.76 -0.86 14.18
N ASN A 25 -0.95 -0.13 13.40
CA ASN A 25 -0.81 1.32 13.58
C ASN A 25 -0.10 1.97 12.39
N ALA A 26 -0.71 3.06 11.90
CA ALA A 26 -0.20 3.96 10.88
C ALA A 26 0.96 4.81 11.40
N TYR A 27 1.89 5.24 10.53
CA TYR A 27 1.95 6.59 9.97
C TYR A 27 3.18 6.71 9.06
N ALA A 28 2.99 7.36 7.91
CA ALA A 28 4.07 7.84 7.06
C ALA A 28 4.62 9.16 7.63
N ASN A 29 5.93 9.35 7.61
CA ASN A 29 6.54 10.60 7.17
C ASN A 29 8.03 10.40 6.86
N GLU A 30 8.45 11.05 5.78
CA GLU A 30 9.84 11.37 5.48
C GLU A 30 10.38 12.29 6.57
N ASP A 31 11.55 11.99 7.14
CA ASP A 31 12.48 13.01 7.62
C ASP A 31 13.90 12.44 7.81
N VAL A 32 14.84 13.31 7.52
CA VAL A 32 16.29 13.14 7.50
C VAL A 32 16.87 13.32 8.91
N PHE A 33 17.92 12.54 9.24
CA PHE A 33 19.12 12.89 10.05
C PHE A 33 19.59 11.79 11.04
N VAL A 34 20.84 11.38 10.81
CA VAL A 34 22.00 11.27 11.72
C VAL A 34 21.78 10.87 13.19
N LYS A 35 22.52 9.81 13.55
CA LYS A 35 23.10 9.43 14.86
C LYS A 35 22.85 10.35 16.05
N GLU A 36 22.43 9.74 17.16
CA GLU A 36 22.95 10.10 18.48
C GLU A 36 23.16 8.86 19.37
N SER A 37 24.31 8.90 20.04
CA SER A 37 24.81 8.05 21.12
C SER A 37 24.03 8.23 22.42
N VAL A 38 24.24 7.35 23.42
CA VAL A 38 24.81 7.69 24.75
C VAL A 38 24.76 6.46 25.68
N ASP A 39 25.96 6.06 26.10
CA ASP A 39 26.48 5.60 27.40
C ASP A 39 25.65 4.75 28.38
N LYS A 40 26.33 3.73 28.95
CA LYS A 40 26.79 3.77 30.35
C LYS A 40 27.82 2.67 30.71
N ILE A 41 29.01 3.12 31.12
CA ILE A 41 29.76 2.85 32.37
C ILE A 41 29.95 1.39 32.83
N SER A 42 31.22 0.95 32.96
CA SER A 42 31.95 0.81 34.25
C SER A 42 33.29 0.07 34.07
N GLU A 43 34.35 0.62 34.69
CA GLU A 43 35.40 -0.07 35.51
C GLU A 43 36.19 -1.23 34.83
N ASP A 44 37.50 -1.41 34.96
CA ASP A 44 38.53 -0.88 35.85
C ASP A 44 39.90 -1.42 35.38
N ASN A 45 40.95 -0.71 35.78
CA ASN A 45 42.27 -1.20 36.19
C ASN A 45 43.35 -1.72 35.22
N GLU A 46 44.55 -1.18 35.52
CA GLU A 46 45.90 -1.73 35.39
C GLU A 46 46.44 -1.99 33.96
N GLY A 47 47.63 -1.55 33.55
CA GLY A 47 48.76 -0.92 34.22
C GLY A 47 49.96 -0.97 33.25
N LEU A 48 51.01 -0.21 33.58
CA LEU A 48 52.41 -0.39 33.18
C LEU A 48 52.79 -0.11 31.71
N VAL A 49 53.46 1.02 31.42
CA VAL A 49 54.93 1.24 31.41
C VAL A 49 55.55 1.06 30.01
N ASP A 50 55.84 2.22 29.41
CA ASP A 50 57.17 2.67 28.95
C ASP A 50 57.87 1.92 27.78
N LYS A 51 58.07 2.66 26.67
CA LYS A 51 59.35 2.98 26.01
C LYS A 51 59.33 3.01 24.48
N THR A 52 59.37 4.25 23.99
CA THR A 52 60.35 4.84 23.04
C THR A 52 60.84 4.10 21.79
N GLN A 53 60.70 4.85 20.69
CA GLN A 53 61.65 5.12 19.58
C GLN A 53 61.89 4.00 18.56
N GLU A 54 61.45 4.14 17.30
CA GLU A 54 61.88 5.07 16.23
C GLU A 54 63.25 4.69 15.62
N ILE A 55 63.21 4.42 14.31
CA ILE A 55 64.16 4.78 13.23
C ILE A 55 64.52 3.61 12.28
N GLU A 56 64.31 3.96 11.01
CA GLU A 56 64.61 3.38 9.70
C GLU A 56 65.93 2.61 9.52
N SER A 57 65.98 1.73 8.50
CA SER A 57 66.86 1.94 7.33
C SER A 57 66.75 0.84 6.24
N LYS A 58 66.70 1.31 4.97
CA LYS A 58 67.46 0.87 3.77
C LYS A 58 67.29 -0.59 3.26
N SER A 59 67.24 -0.94 1.98
CA SER A 59 67.39 -0.21 0.71
C SER A 59 67.21 -1.16 -0.51
N TYR A 60 66.98 -0.53 -1.67
CA TYR A 60 67.43 -0.83 -3.04
C TYR A 60 66.63 -1.75 -4.01
N ASN A 61 66.14 -1.05 -5.06
CA ASN A 61 66.24 -1.29 -6.50
C ASN A 61 65.38 -2.41 -7.12
N ASN A 62 64.32 -2.05 -7.86
CA ASN A 62 64.27 -1.58 -9.27
C ASN A 62 64.40 -2.74 -10.27
N LEU A 63 63.33 -2.96 -11.05
CA LEU A 63 63.27 -2.91 -12.53
C LEU A 63 62.00 -3.59 -13.07
N ASP A 64 60.89 -2.86 -12.97
CA ASP A 64 60.05 -2.36 -14.06
C ASP A 64 60.30 -2.88 -15.51
N PHE A 65 59.26 -3.40 -16.21
CA PHE A 65 58.58 -2.73 -17.34
C PHE A 65 57.71 -3.67 -18.22
N ASN A 66 56.45 -3.23 -18.41
CA ASN A 66 55.56 -3.24 -19.59
C ASN A 66 55.18 -4.54 -20.33
N GLU A 67 53.90 -4.89 -20.32
CA GLU A 67 52.79 -4.45 -21.21
C GLU A 67 52.85 -5.07 -22.61
N VAL A 68 51.73 -5.69 -23.00
CA VAL A 68 50.99 -5.51 -24.28
C VAL A 68 50.01 -6.70 -24.46
N LYS A 69 48.71 -6.40 -24.53
CA LYS A 69 47.64 -7.20 -25.16
C LYS A 69 47.90 -7.26 -26.68
N PRO A 70 47.55 -8.32 -27.46
CA PRO A 70 46.14 -8.48 -27.87
C PRO A 70 45.68 -9.87 -28.39
N SER A 71 44.35 -10.00 -28.52
CA SER A 71 43.61 -10.81 -29.54
C SER A 71 43.82 -12.34 -29.52
N ALA A 72 42.99 -13.22 -30.04
CA ALA A 72 41.62 -13.29 -30.54
C ALA A 72 41.28 -14.79 -30.59
N ASP A 73 39.99 -15.11 -30.73
CA ASP A 73 39.42 -16.34 -31.31
C ASP A 73 40.17 -17.68 -31.22
N SER A 74 39.51 -18.67 -30.62
CA SER A 74 38.95 -19.76 -31.42
C SER A 74 38.16 -20.74 -30.56
N THR A 75 36.92 -20.95 -31.00
CA THR A 75 36.22 -22.24 -31.09
C THR A 75 37.08 -23.49 -30.85
N PHE A 76 36.63 -24.44 -30.02
CA PHE A 76 36.07 -25.72 -30.49
C PHE A 76 35.58 -26.63 -29.34
N SER A 77 34.42 -27.25 -29.60
CA SER A 77 33.90 -28.57 -29.22
C SER A 77 34.31 -29.21 -27.89
N SER A 78 33.32 -29.52 -27.05
CA SER A 78 32.70 -30.85 -26.92
C SER A 78 33.60 -31.92 -26.31
N LEU A 79 33.18 -32.47 -25.18
CA LEU A 79 33.11 -33.91 -24.97
C LEU A 79 32.27 -34.20 -23.72
N GLU A 80 31.18 -34.93 -23.96
CA GLU A 80 30.44 -35.68 -22.96
C GLU A 80 31.38 -36.61 -22.18
N LYS A 81 31.05 -36.85 -20.91
CA LYS A 81 30.98 -38.21 -20.35
C LYS A 81 30.16 -38.22 -19.06
N THR A 82 29.10 -39.01 -19.15
CA THR A 82 28.50 -39.88 -18.13
C THR A 82 29.35 -40.14 -16.89
N ASP A 83 28.71 -40.18 -15.71
CA ASP A 83 28.52 -41.46 -15.02
C ASP A 83 27.45 -41.41 -13.92
N LYS A 84 26.75 -42.55 -13.82
CA LYS A 84 25.70 -42.89 -12.86
C LYS A 84 26.30 -43.53 -11.61
N ASP A 85 25.43 -43.60 -10.61
CA ASP A 85 25.36 -44.55 -9.51
C ASP A 85 26.16 -44.26 -8.23
N ALA A 86 25.42 -43.87 -7.20
CA ALA A 86 25.52 -44.53 -5.90
C ALA A 86 24.12 -44.51 -5.24
N THR A 87 23.52 -45.69 -5.11
CA THR A 87 22.28 -45.91 -4.36
C THR A 87 22.58 -46.74 -3.10
N LYS A 88 21.79 -46.47 -2.05
CA LYS A 88 21.34 -47.37 -0.96
C LYS A 88 22.26 -47.66 0.25
N ALA A 89 21.76 -47.21 1.40
CA ALA A 89 21.38 -47.97 2.61
C ALA A 89 20.72 -46.97 3.59
N LEU A 90 19.69 -47.22 4.39
CA LEU A 90 19.01 -48.44 4.85
C LEU A 90 17.59 -48.07 5.35
N ASP A 91 16.69 -49.06 5.35
CA ASP A 91 15.34 -49.12 5.94
C ASP A 91 15.32 -48.77 7.46
N GLU A 92 14.24 -48.57 8.23
CA GLU A 92 12.90 -49.14 8.24
C GLU A 92 12.09 -48.45 9.38
N ALA A 93 10.88 -47.94 9.14
CA ALA A 93 9.86 -47.75 10.18
C ALA A 93 8.46 -47.72 9.56
N LYS A 94 7.58 -48.56 10.11
CA LYS A 94 6.27 -48.97 9.63
C LYS A 94 5.16 -47.93 9.87
N ASP A 95 4.22 -47.92 8.92
CA ASP A 95 2.75 -47.88 9.08
C ASP A 95 1.96 -46.54 9.09
N LYS A 96 0.91 -46.55 8.25
CA LYS A 96 -0.27 -45.66 8.15
C LYS A 96 -0.11 -44.18 7.74
N SER A 97 -0.12 -43.92 6.43
CA SER A 97 -0.97 -42.87 5.83
C SER A 97 -1.09 -43.03 4.31
N LYS A 98 -2.11 -43.75 3.83
CA LYS A 98 -2.61 -43.61 2.45
C LYS A 98 -3.60 -42.45 2.43
N ASP A 99 -3.11 -41.24 2.24
CA ASP A 99 -3.89 -40.14 1.66
C ASP A 99 -2.91 -39.05 1.24
N GLY A 100 -2.88 -38.70 -0.04
CA GLY A 100 -2.00 -37.61 -0.49
C GLY A 100 -1.64 -37.53 -1.97
N GLN A 101 -2.15 -38.40 -2.84
CA GLN A 101 -2.00 -38.22 -4.29
C GLN A 101 -3.37 -38.05 -4.92
N VAL A 102 -3.75 -36.79 -5.16
CA VAL A 102 -4.92 -36.48 -5.99
C VAL A 102 -4.49 -36.73 -7.43
N ASP A 103 -4.95 -37.85 -8.00
CA ASP A 103 -4.81 -38.13 -9.43
C ASP A 103 -5.53 -37.00 -10.21
N PRO A 104 -4.83 -36.26 -11.11
CA PRO A 104 -5.46 -35.28 -11.98
C PRO A 104 -6.64 -35.83 -12.80
N LYS A 105 -6.74 -37.16 -12.98
CA LYS A 105 -7.88 -37.84 -13.60
C LYS A 105 -9.14 -37.88 -12.72
N ALA A 106 -9.06 -37.53 -11.43
CA ALA A 106 -10.22 -37.47 -10.53
C ALA A 106 -11.04 -36.19 -10.66
N ILE A 107 -10.54 -35.18 -11.39
CA ILE A 107 -11.30 -33.98 -11.75
C ILE A 107 -12.15 -34.32 -12.97
N PRO A 108 -13.49 -34.14 -12.91
CA PRO A 108 -14.35 -34.40 -14.06
C PRO A 108 -13.93 -33.53 -15.26
N THR A 109 -13.80 -34.11 -16.45
CA THR A 109 -13.62 -33.36 -17.70
C THR A 109 -14.93 -32.70 -18.13
N VAL A 110 -14.86 -31.47 -18.65
CA VAL A 110 -16.01 -30.76 -19.21
C VAL A 110 -15.98 -30.90 -20.73
N GLU A 111 -17.05 -31.40 -21.34
CA GLU A 111 -17.21 -31.34 -22.80
C GLU A 111 -17.42 -29.88 -23.20
N THR A 112 -16.53 -29.36 -24.06
CA THR A 112 -16.58 -27.98 -24.56
C THR A 112 -17.74 -27.83 -25.54
N GLY A 113 -18.95 -27.57 -25.02
CA GLY A 113 -20.12 -27.12 -25.76
C GLY A 113 -20.48 -25.68 -25.39
N THR A 114 -21.04 -24.93 -26.34
CA THR A 114 -21.50 -23.54 -26.18
C THR A 114 -22.44 -23.35 -24.99
N PRO A 115 -22.41 -22.18 -24.31
CA PRO A 115 -23.24 -21.93 -23.13
C PRO A 115 -24.70 -21.70 -23.57
N ALA A 116 -25.50 -22.77 -23.51
CA ALA A 116 -26.94 -22.66 -23.39
C ALA A 116 -27.32 -22.83 -21.92
N GLU A 117 -28.22 -22.00 -21.40
CA GLU A 117 -28.92 -22.21 -20.12
C GLU A 117 -29.83 -23.45 -20.18
N LYS A 118 -29.29 -24.61 -20.56
CA LYS A 118 -30.00 -25.88 -20.49
C LYS A 118 -29.87 -26.40 -19.07
N ARG A 119 -30.89 -26.14 -18.25
CA ARG A 119 -31.11 -26.88 -17.00
C ARG A 119 -31.08 -28.38 -17.31
N ILE A 120 -30.10 -29.09 -16.78
CA ILE A 120 -29.97 -30.55 -16.99
C ILE A 120 -31.08 -31.25 -16.17
N PRO A 121 -31.85 -32.18 -16.77
CA PRO A 121 -32.83 -32.97 -16.05
C PRO A 121 -32.20 -33.66 -14.83
N GLY A 122 -32.76 -33.44 -13.64
CA GLY A 122 -32.32 -34.09 -12.41
C GLY A 122 -31.41 -33.26 -11.48
N ILE A 123 -31.17 -31.98 -11.78
CA ILE A 123 -30.45 -31.06 -10.87
C ILE A 123 -31.39 -29.95 -10.37
N ILE A 124 -31.32 -29.63 -9.07
CA ILE A 124 -32.06 -28.53 -8.43
C ILE A 124 -31.07 -27.50 -7.90
N TYR A 125 -31.33 -26.24 -8.24
CA TYR A 125 -30.65 -25.07 -7.69
C TYR A 125 -31.50 -24.51 -6.56
N TYR A 126 -30.91 -24.33 -5.40
CA TYR A 126 -31.59 -23.76 -4.25
C TYR A 126 -30.88 -22.49 -3.79
N ASP A 127 -31.57 -21.35 -3.90
CA ASP A 127 -31.14 -20.10 -3.28
C ASP A 127 -31.67 -20.08 -1.85
N ASN A 128 -30.78 -19.92 -0.88
CA ASN A 128 -31.12 -20.00 0.55
C ASN A 128 -31.88 -18.76 1.07
N ARG A 129 -32.24 -17.80 0.21
CA ARG A 129 -33.04 -16.62 0.62
C ARG A 129 -34.46 -16.96 1.09
N ASP A 130 -35.02 -18.08 0.64
CA ASP A 130 -36.38 -18.52 1.02
C ASP A 130 -36.48 -19.17 2.41
N LEU A 131 -35.34 -19.46 3.07
CA LEU A 131 -35.33 -20.06 4.42
C LEU A 131 -35.81 -19.07 5.50
N ASP A 132 -35.58 -17.77 5.31
CA ASP A 132 -35.99 -16.72 6.26
C ASP A 132 -37.38 -16.14 5.92
N GLU A 133 -37.86 -16.33 4.68
CA GLU A 133 -39.16 -15.80 4.23
C GLU A 133 -40.34 -16.71 4.66
N ALA A 134 -40.09 -18.01 4.79
CA ALA A 134 -41.06 -18.96 5.37
C ALA A 134 -41.38 -18.69 6.86
N LEU A 135 -40.59 -17.83 7.54
CA LEU A 135 -40.86 -17.33 8.89
C LEU A 135 -41.53 -15.94 8.90
N LYS A 136 -41.58 -15.23 7.77
CA LYS A 136 -42.20 -13.90 7.66
C LYS A 136 -43.59 -13.90 7.03
N GLU A 137 -43.91 -14.87 6.17
CA GLU A 137 -45.26 -14.99 5.57
C GLU A 137 -46.36 -15.43 6.56
N GLU A 138 -46.02 -15.76 7.81
CA GLU A 138 -47.03 -16.03 8.87
C GLU A 138 -47.90 -14.82 9.24
N LYS A 139 -47.68 -13.63 8.65
CA LYS A 139 -48.35 -12.38 9.06
C LYS A 139 -49.33 -11.73 8.06
N SER A 140 -49.63 -12.28 6.88
CA SER A 140 -50.52 -11.56 5.93
C SER A 140 -51.67 -12.34 5.26
N LEU A 141 -51.99 -13.57 5.68
CA LEU A 141 -53.20 -14.26 5.21
C LEU A 141 -53.98 -14.86 6.38
N SER A 142 -54.44 -14.00 7.29
CA SER A 142 -55.40 -14.33 8.35
C SER A 142 -56.77 -13.74 8.06
N SER A 143 -57.45 -14.23 7.04
CA SER A 143 -58.91 -14.11 6.94
C SER A 143 -59.41 -15.11 5.91
N GLU A 144 -59.49 -16.37 6.29
CA GLU A 144 -60.58 -17.27 5.88
C GLU A 144 -60.38 -18.65 6.52
N VAL A 145 -61.44 -19.11 7.18
CA VAL A 145 -61.59 -20.36 7.94
C VAL A 145 -60.97 -20.34 9.36
N LYS A 146 -61.57 -19.55 10.26
CA LYS A 146 -61.47 -19.76 11.71
C LYS A 146 -62.59 -20.67 12.20
N ASP A 147 -62.19 -21.65 13.01
CA ASP A 147 -62.87 -22.28 14.14
C ASP A 147 -64.36 -22.67 14.00
N LEU A 148 -64.60 -23.98 13.93
CA LEU A 148 -65.92 -24.58 14.13
C LEU A 148 -65.89 -25.38 15.44
N HIS A 149 -66.23 -24.69 16.53
CA HIS A 149 -66.77 -25.32 17.74
C HIS A 149 -68.26 -24.98 17.88
N SER A 150 -68.94 -25.91 18.54
CA SER A 150 -70.36 -26.23 18.52
C SER A 150 -71.31 -25.10 18.93
N GLU A 151 -72.47 -25.04 18.29
CA GLU A 151 -73.76 -25.01 18.97
C GLU A 151 -74.89 -25.46 18.02
N GLN A 152 -75.90 -26.13 18.59
CA GLN A 152 -77.06 -26.70 17.89
C GLN A 152 -78.02 -25.59 17.45
N SER A 153 -78.45 -25.63 16.19
CA SER A 153 -79.84 -25.65 15.70
C SER A 153 -79.93 -25.03 14.30
N GLU A 154 -80.75 -25.67 13.46
CA GLU A 154 -81.12 -25.32 12.08
C GLU A 154 -80.01 -25.35 11.00
N ILE A 155 -80.19 -26.27 10.04
CA ILE A 155 -79.21 -26.63 9.01
C ILE A 155 -79.38 -25.66 7.84
N GLU A 156 -78.58 -24.59 7.81
CA GLU A 156 -78.23 -23.92 6.56
C GLU A 156 -76.99 -24.59 5.95
N GLU A 157 -77.07 -24.98 4.68
CA GLU A 157 -75.95 -25.56 3.93
C GLU A 157 -74.95 -24.45 3.58
N GLU A 158 -73.94 -24.26 4.42
CA GLU A 158 -72.84 -23.34 4.11
C GLU A 158 -71.88 -23.96 3.08
N ASN A 159 -71.86 -23.38 1.87
CA ASN A 159 -70.95 -23.74 0.79
C ASN A 159 -69.76 -22.77 0.76
N TYR A 160 -68.54 -23.30 0.92
CA TYR A 160 -67.30 -22.53 0.87
C TYR A 160 -66.58 -22.80 -0.46
N TYR A 161 -66.55 -21.80 -1.34
CA TYR A 161 -65.91 -21.89 -2.65
C TYR A 161 -64.40 -21.69 -2.53
N THR A 162 -63.61 -22.55 -3.18
CA THR A 162 -62.14 -22.41 -3.19
C THR A 162 -61.61 -22.14 -4.59
N GLY A 163 -60.81 -21.08 -4.72
CA GLY A 163 -60.20 -20.68 -5.98
C GLY A 163 -58.98 -21.55 -6.33
N SER A 164 -59.14 -22.48 -7.28
CA SER A 164 -58.16 -22.87 -8.32
C SER A 164 -58.43 -24.24 -8.97
N ALA A 165 -59.32 -25.09 -8.42
CA ALA A 165 -59.59 -26.43 -8.94
C ALA A 165 -61.08 -26.74 -9.24
N GLY A 166 -61.95 -25.73 -9.24
CA GLY A 166 -63.39 -25.93 -9.51
C GLY A 166 -64.11 -26.75 -8.44
N GLY A 167 -63.60 -26.76 -7.21
CA GLY A 167 -64.17 -27.50 -6.08
C GLY A 167 -64.46 -26.63 -4.85
N TYR A 168 -65.35 -27.11 -4.00
CA TYR A 168 -65.88 -26.39 -2.84
C TYR A 168 -66.06 -27.33 -1.64
N PHE A 169 -65.90 -26.77 -0.44
CA PHE A 169 -66.19 -27.46 0.81
C PHE A 169 -67.64 -27.24 1.21
N VAL A 170 -68.28 -28.28 1.73
CA VAL A 170 -69.66 -28.23 2.25
C VAL A 170 -69.61 -28.74 3.68
N LYS A 171 -70.18 -27.99 4.63
CA LYS A 171 -70.33 -28.45 6.01
C LYS A 171 -71.76 -28.89 6.26
N LYS A 172 -71.96 -30.14 6.69
CA LYS A 172 -73.28 -30.68 7.06
C LYS A 172 -73.15 -31.66 8.22
N ASN A 173 -73.99 -31.53 9.25
CA ASN A 173 -74.03 -32.41 10.43
C ASN A 173 -72.64 -32.61 11.08
N ASN A 174 -71.90 -31.52 11.28
CA ASN A 174 -70.54 -31.50 11.82
C ASN A 174 -69.49 -32.29 11.00
N ARG A 175 -69.78 -32.59 9.74
CA ARG A 175 -68.83 -33.16 8.77
C ARG A 175 -68.54 -32.13 7.69
N ILE A 176 -67.30 -32.11 7.21
CA ILE A 176 -66.88 -31.30 6.07
C ILE A 176 -66.66 -32.25 4.90
N ASN A 177 -67.24 -31.96 3.76
CA ASN A 177 -67.13 -32.73 2.52
C ASN A 177 -66.51 -31.83 1.43
N TYR A 178 -65.89 -32.42 0.42
CA TYR A 178 -65.33 -31.67 -0.72
C TYR A 178 -65.85 -32.21 -2.03
N TYR A 179 -66.27 -31.31 -2.91
CA TYR A 179 -66.86 -31.63 -4.20
C TYR A 179 -66.01 -31.03 -5.31
N ILE A 180 -65.87 -31.75 -6.41
CA ILE A 180 -65.27 -31.26 -7.66
C ILE A 180 -66.28 -31.52 -8.77
N ASN A 181 -66.64 -30.50 -9.57
CA ASN A 181 -67.65 -30.62 -10.63
C ASN A 181 -68.96 -31.26 -10.14
N ASN A 182 -69.43 -30.84 -8.96
CA ASN A 182 -70.62 -31.38 -8.28
C ASN A 182 -70.59 -32.88 -7.93
N LYS A 183 -69.41 -33.51 -7.95
CA LYS A 183 -69.20 -34.90 -7.51
C LYS A 183 -68.45 -34.94 -6.18
N LEU A 184 -69.00 -35.67 -5.22
CA LEU A 184 -68.39 -35.86 -3.90
C LEU A 184 -67.07 -36.65 -4.04
N VAL A 185 -65.99 -36.08 -3.53
CA VAL A 185 -64.69 -36.75 -3.47
C VAL A 185 -64.68 -37.76 -2.32
N ARG A 186 -64.25 -38.99 -2.60
CA ARG A 186 -64.13 -40.09 -1.63
C ARG A 186 -62.84 -40.85 -1.82
N ASN A 187 -62.27 -41.37 -0.73
CA ASN A 187 -61.05 -42.19 -0.74
C ASN A 187 -59.87 -41.58 -1.51
N ALA A 188 -59.72 -40.26 -1.48
CA ALA A 188 -58.72 -39.55 -2.26
C ALA A 188 -58.11 -38.40 -1.47
N ASN A 189 -56.88 -38.03 -1.83
CA ASN A 189 -56.27 -36.81 -1.37
C ASN A 189 -56.52 -35.71 -2.41
N VAL A 190 -56.80 -34.49 -1.94
CA VAL A 190 -57.03 -33.31 -2.80
C VAL A 190 -56.15 -32.16 -2.35
N LYS A 191 -55.53 -31.47 -3.31
CA LYS A 191 -54.74 -30.26 -3.06
C LYS A 191 -55.65 -29.05 -3.22
N VAL A 192 -55.77 -28.25 -2.17
CA VAL A 192 -56.58 -27.02 -2.15
C VAL A 192 -55.80 -25.95 -1.40
N ASN A 193 -55.55 -24.80 -2.05
CA ASN A 193 -54.89 -23.62 -1.47
C ASN A 193 -53.64 -23.95 -0.63
N GLY A 194 -52.68 -24.68 -1.20
CA GLY A 194 -51.42 -25.00 -0.53
C GLY A 194 -51.52 -26.05 0.59
N ARG A 195 -52.64 -26.75 0.71
CA ARG A 195 -52.86 -27.83 1.68
C ARG A 195 -53.31 -29.10 0.97
N ILE A 196 -52.92 -30.26 1.51
CA ILE A 196 -53.47 -31.54 1.09
C ILE A 196 -54.50 -31.99 2.11
N TYR A 197 -55.69 -32.33 1.63
CA TYR A 197 -56.78 -32.86 2.43
C TYR A 197 -57.05 -34.32 2.06
N ARG A 198 -57.54 -35.12 3.01
CA ARG A 198 -57.87 -36.54 2.80
C ARG A 198 -59.36 -36.76 2.97
N ALA A 199 -60.01 -37.26 1.92
CA ALA A 199 -61.39 -37.73 1.93
C ALA A 199 -61.44 -39.21 2.34
N ASP A 200 -62.28 -39.54 3.33
CA ASP A 200 -62.55 -40.93 3.69
C ASP A 200 -63.57 -41.61 2.73
N LYS A 201 -64.01 -42.82 3.07
CA LYS A 201 -64.98 -43.60 2.26
C LYS A 201 -66.38 -42.96 2.20
N PHE A 202 -66.71 -42.11 3.15
CA PHE A 202 -67.96 -41.36 3.22
C PHE A 202 -67.82 -39.96 2.62
N GLY A 203 -66.60 -39.55 2.25
CA GLY A 203 -66.27 -38.25 1.71
C GLY A 203 -66.00 -37.19 2.77
N THR A 204 -65.91 -37.58 4.05
CA THR A 204 -65.52 -36.66 5.13
C THR A 204 -64.06 -36.26 4.92
N ILE A 205 -63.80 -34.97 4.92
CA ILE A 205 -62.50 -34.39 4.67
C ILE A 205 -61.80 -34.05 5.97
N THR A 206 -60.54 -34.46 6.07
CA THR A 206 -59.62 -34.01 7.11
C THR A 206 -58.39 -33.35 6.47
N ASN A 207 -57.66 -32.54 7.24
CA ASN A 207 -56.34 -32.05 6.86
C ASN A 207 -55.30 -32.76 7.73
N PRO A 208 -54.66 -33.84 7.25
CA PRO A 208 -53.69 -34.58 8.05
C PRO A 208 -52.44 -33.73 8.29
N ARG A 209 -52.03 -33.58 9.55
CA ARG A 209 -50.86 -32.79 9.98
C ARG A 209 -49.66 -33.69 10.25
N ASN A 210 -48.45 -33.23 9.91
CA ASN A 210 -47.20 -34.02 10.02
C ASN A 210 -47.27 -35.37 9.28
N LYS A 211 -47.85 -35.38 8.07
CA LYS A 211 -48.10 -36.59 7.29
C LYS A 211 -47.60 -36.48 5.87
N TRP A 212 -47.02 -37.58 5.39
CA TRP A 212 -46.78 -37.85 3.98
C TRP A 212 -48.10 -38.19 3.30
N LEU A 213 -48.35 -37.56 2.16
CA LEU A 213 -49.59 -37.69 1.39
C LEU A 213 -49.24 -37.77 -0.09
N ASN A 214 -50.11 -38.37 -0.90
CA ASN A 214 -49.89 -38.47 -2.34
C ASN A 214 -51.13 -38.09 -3.14
N ILE A 215 -50.93 -37.46 -4.30
CA ILE A 215 -51.96 -37.26 -5.32
C ILE A 215 -51.43 -37.88 -6.60
N GLY A 216 -52.06 -38.97 -7.04
CA GLY A 216 -51.46 -39.82 -8.06
C GLY A 216 -50.07 -40.31 -7.64
N LYS A 217 -49.06 -40.05 -8.49
CA LYS A 217 -47.65 -40.41 -8.27
C LYS A 217 -46.84 -39.40 -7.45
N ASP A 218 -47.40 -38.21 -7.25
CA ASP A 218 -46.71 -37.09 -6.60
C ASP A 218 -46.88 -37.19 -5.09
N ILE A 219 -45.79 -36.96 -4.38
CA ILE A 219 -45.71 -37.10 -2.93
C ILE A 219 -45.50 -35.72 -2.32
N TYR A 220 -46.23 -35.44 -1.24
CA TYR A 220 -46.23 -34.19 -0.50
C TYR A 220 -46.04 -34.47 0.99
N TYR A 221 -45.64 -33.46 1.75
CA TYR A 221 -45.66 -33.51 3.22
C TYR A 221 -46.41 -32.31 3.78
N ASN A 222 -47.46 -32.57 4.55
CA ASN A 222 -48.14 -31.53 5.34
C ASN A 222 -47.38 -31.33 6.65
N ASN A 223 -47.02 -30.08 6.95
CA ASN A 223 -46.38 -29.70 8.21
C ASN A 223 -47.35 -29.74 9.40
N LYS A 224 -46.90 -29.28 10.57
CA LYS A 224 -47.71 -29.23 11.81
C LYS A 224 -48.98 -28.38 11.69
N ASN A 225 -48.98 -27.40 10.78
CA ASN A 225 -50.11 -26.51 10.51
C ASN A 225 -51.00 -27.01 9.37
N GLY A 226 -50.62 -28.12 8.71
CA GLY A 226 -51.39 -28.69 7.61
C GLY A 226 -51.07 -28.17 6.22
N ASN A 227 -50.06 -27.30 6.09
CA ASN A 227 -49.60 -26.74 4.82
C ASN A 227 -48.55 -27.65 4.18
N ILE A 228 -48.52 -27.72 2.85
CA ILE A 228 -47.47 -28.47 2.15
C ILE A 228 -46.10 -27.81 2.34
N LEU A 229 -45.06 -28.62 2.53
CA LEU A 229 -43.68 -28.13 2.54
C LEU A 229 -43.18 -27.86 1.11
N LYS A 230 -42.34 -26.83 0.99
CA LYS A 230 -41.59 -26.46 -0.22
C LYS A 230 -40.11 -26.34 0.13
N GLY A 231 -39.23 -26.62 -0.81
CA GLY A 231 -37.80 -26.49 -0.61
C GLY A 231 -37.16 -27.52 0.30
N ILE A 232 -35.99 -27.21 0.87
CA ILE A 232 -35.24 -28.13 1.73
C ILE A 232 -35.77 -28.08 3.17
N ASN A 233 -36.31 -29.19 3.65
CA ASN A 233 -36.84 -29.31 5.01
C ASN A 233 -36.34 -30.56 5.71
N GLN A 234 -36.13 -30.46 7.03
CA GLN A 234 -35.81 -31.61 7.86
C GLN A 234 -37.09 -32.26 8.41
N ILE A 235 -37.25 -33.57 8.16
CA ILE A 235 -38.37 -34.37 8.65
C ILE A 235 -37.78 -35.57 9.40
N GLY A 236 -37.92 -35.56 10.73
CA GLY A 236 -37.21 -36.49 11.61
C GLY A 236 -35.69 -36.32 11.46
N LYS A 237 -34.99 -37.42 11.19
CA LYS A 237 -33.52 -37.44 11.05
C LYS A 237 -32.99 -37.12 9.65
N PHE A 238 -33.87 -36.91 8.67
CA PHE A 238 -33.48 -36.74 7.27
C PHE A 238 -33.92 -35.40 6.71
N LYS A 239 -33.14 -34.84 5.80
CA LYS A 239 -33.54 -33.70 4.96
C LYS A 239 -34.21 -34.21 3.69
N PHE A 240 -35.19 -33.47 3.20
CA PHE A 240 -35.94 -33.72 1.97
C PHE A 240 -36.03 -32.41 1.18
N CYS A 241 -36.07 -32.50 -0.15
CA CYS A 241 -36.24 -31.35 -1.02
C CYS A 241 -37.59 -31.45 -1.72
N PHE A 242 -38.36 -30.37 -1.71
CA PHE A 242 -39.65 -30.27 -2.39
C PHE A 242 -39.60 -29.16 -3.45
N SER A 243 -40.27 -29.37 -4.57
CA SER A 243 -40.42 -28.36 -5.62
C SER A 243 -41.23 -27.15 -5.14
N GLN A 244 -41.32 -26.11 -5.96
CA GLN A 244 -42.15 -24.93 -5.66
C GLN A 244 -43.65 -25.25 -5.55
N ASP A 245 -44.09 -26.37 -6.13
CA ASP A 245 -45.45 -26.90 -6.00
C ASP A 245 -45.64 -27.84 -4.80
N GLY A 246 -44.57 -28.07 -4.02
CA GLY A 246 -44.55 -28.95 -2.86
C GLY A 246 -44.37 -30.43 -3.18
N ILE A 247 -43.98 -30.77 -4.41
CA ILE A 247 -43.77 -32.17 -4.84
C ILE A 247 -42.39 -32.63 -4.36
N LEU A 248 -42.33 -33.78 -3.70
CA LEU A 248 -41.08 -34.38 -3.22
C LEU A 248 -40.17 -34.74 -4.38
N GLU A 249 -38.95 -34.19 -4.33
CA GLU A 249 -37.91 -34.43 -5.30
C GLU A 249 -37.13 -35.71 -4.96
N ARG A 250 -36.82 -36.52 -5.98
CA ARG A 250 -36.21 -37.85 -5.84
C ARG A 250 -35.20 -38.10 -6.96
N ASN A 251 -34.12 -38.84 -6.67
CA ASN A 251 -33.05 -39.15 -7.64
C ASN A 251 -32.46 -37.90 -8.31
N LYS A 252 -32.23 -36.84 -7.52
CA LYS A 252 -31.71 -35.56 -8.01
C LYS A 252 -30.42 -35.15 -7.29
N LYS A 253 -29.63 -34.29 -7.93
CA LYS A 253 -28.50 -33.60 -7.31
C LYS A 253 -28.96 -32.20 -6.91
N VAL A 254 -28.62 -31.74 -5.71
CA VAL A 254 -29.01 -30.42 -5.22
C VAL A 254 -27.77 -29.65 -4.85
N LEU A 255 -27.52 -28.54 -5.54
CA LEU A 255 -26.47 -27.59 -5.19
C LEU A 255 -27.13 -26.38 -4.52
N THR A 256 -26.65 -26.07 -3.33
CA THR A 256 -26.99 -24.87 -2.57
C THR A 256 -25.78 -23.95 -2.53
N LYS A 257 -25.94 -22.72 -2.04
CA LYS A 257 -24.83 -21.75 -1.87
C LYS A 257 -23.60 -22.32 -1.15
N ASP A 258 -23.82 -23.24 -0.21
CA ASP A 258 -22.75 -23.74 0.68
C ASP A 258 -22.59 -25.26 0.66
N SER A 259 -23.47 -26.04 0.04
CA SER A 259 -23.46 -27.50 0.15
C SER A 259 -24.02 -28.20 -1.08
N TYR A 260 -23.58 -29.44 -1.30
CA TYR A 260 -24.07 -30.33 -2.34
C TYR A 260 -24.69 -31.58 -1.71
N TYR A 261 -25.85 -32.00 -2.23
CA TYR A 261 -26.59 -33.16 -1.77
C TYR A 261 -26.94 -34.10 -2.92
N GLU A 262 -26.92 -35.41 -2.64
CA GLU A 262 -27.48 -36.44 -3.51
C GLU A 262 -28.80 -36.94 -2.90
N VAL A 263 -29.89 -36.85 -3.65
CA VAL A 263 -31.24 -37.22 -3.21
C VAL A 263 -31.55 -38.63 -3.68
N ASP A 264 -31.86 -39.53 -2.75
CA ASP A 264 -32.14 -40.93 -3.07
C ASP A 264 -33.54 -41.16 -3.68
N LYS A 265 -33.85 -42.41 -4.05
CA LYS A 265 -35.15 -42.83 -4.62
C LYS A 265 -36.35 -42.60 -3.69
N THR A 266 -36.10 -42.40 -2.40
CA THR A 266 -37.10 -42.12 -1.37
C THR A 266 -37.19 -40.63 -1.01
N GLY A 267 -36.35 -39.78 -1.62
CA GLY A 267 -36.32 -38.34 -1.38
C GLY A 267 -35.40 -37.90 -0.25
N ARG A 268 -34.67 -38.83 0.38
CA ARG A 268 -33.75 -38.49 1.47
C ARG A 268 -32.49 -37.86 0.88
N MET A 269 -32.14 -36.69 1.40
CA MET A 269 -30.92 -35.96 1.02
C MET A 269 -29.72 -36.49 1.80
N LYS A 270 -28.68 -36.91 1.07
CA LYS A 270 -27.40 -37.33 1.64
C LYS A 270 -26.34 -36.25 1.39
N THR A 271 -25.66 -35.84 2.46
CA THR A 271 -24.47 -35.00 2.36
C THR A 271 -23.31 -35.80 1.80
N VAL A 272 -22.52 -35.14 0.98
CA VAL A 272 -21.29 -35.70 0.41
C VAL A 272 -20.10 -34.94 1.00
N ALA A 273 -18.95 -35.58 1.13
CA ALA A 273 -17.72 -34.97 1.61
C ALA A 273 -16.55 -35.41 0.73
N ASN A 274 -15.52 -34.57 0.65
CA ASN A 274 -14.26 -34.85 -0.08
C ASN A 274 -14.46 -35.30 -1.54
N LYS A 275 -15.43 -34.71 -2.26
CA LYS A 275 -15.79 -35.13 -3.63
C LYS A 275 -15.73 -33.96 -4.61
N TRP A 276 -15.18 -34.21 -5.80
CA TRP A 276 -15.33 -33.33 -6.96
C TRP A 276 -16.67 -33.62 -7.62
N VAL A 277 -17.45 -32.59 -7.91
CA VAL A 277 -18.78 -32.74 -8.52
C VAL A 277 -18.91 -31.80 -9.71
N ASN A 278 -19.50 -32.30 -10.79
CA ASN A 278 -19.89 -31.51 -11.94
C ASN A 278 -21.40 -31.26 -11.88
N VAL A 279 -21.80 -29.99 -11.96
CA VAL A 279 -23.18 -29.53 -11.91
C VAL A 279 -23.36 -28.44 -12.98
N ASN A 280 -24.10 -28.74 -14.04
CA ASN A 280 -24.28 -27.89 -15.23
C ASN A 280 -22.95 -27.39 -15.84
N ASN A 281 -22.02 -28.32 -16.11
CA ASN A 281 -20.69 -28.03 -16.67
C ASN A 281 -19.75 -27.23 -15.76
N ASP A 282 -20.23 -26.76 -14.60
CA ASP A 282 -19.39 -26.15 -13.59
C ASP A 282 -18.86 -27.24 -12.63
N ILE A 283 -17.58 -27.16 -12.32
CA ILE A 283 -16.91 -28.08 -11.39
C ILE A 283 -16.85 -27.43 -10.01
N TYR A 284 -17.23 -28.20 -8.99
CA TYR A 284 -17.16 -27.79 -7.59
C TYR A 284 -16.38 -28.83 -6.78
N ARG A 285 -15.77 -28.39 -5.69
CA ARG A 285 -15.20 -29.29 -4.67
C ARG A 285 -16.03 -29.24 -3.40
N VAL A 286 -16.54 -30.40 -2.97
CA VAL A 286 -17.11 -30.57 -1.63
C VAL A 286 -16.01 -30.99 -0.67
N LEU A 287 -15.84 -30.21 0.40
CA LEU A 287 -14.82 -30.39 1.43
C LEU A 287 -15.22 -31.44 2.46
N GLY A 288 -14.30 -31.79 3.38
CA GLY A 288 -14.53 -32.79 4.43
C GLY A 288 -15.69 -32.44 5.37
N ASN A 289 -15.96 -31.15 5.57
CA ASN A 289 -17.08 -30.65 6.36
C ASN A 289 -18.41 -30.55 5.57
N GLY A 290 -18.45 -31.03 4.33
CA GLY A 290 -19.64 -30.97 3.46
C GLY A 290 -19.88 -29.62 2.79
N LYS A 291 -19.03 -28.61 3.03
CA LYS A 291 -19.14 -27.30 2.37
C LYS A 291 -18.54 -27.32 0.97
N VAL A 292 -19.03 -26.45 0.09
CA VAL A 292 -18.43 -26.18 -1.22
C VAL A 292 -17.22 -25.26 -1.05
N ALA A 293 -16.10 -25.61 -1.68
CA ALA A 293 -14.87 -24.82 -1.67
C ALA A 293 -15.04 -23.48 -2.39
N LYS A 294 -14.40 -22.42 -1.89
CA LYS A 294 -14.45 -21.05 -2.41
C LYS A 294 -13.07 -20.40 -2.28
N GLY A 295 -12.74 -19.47 -3.17
CA GLY A 295 -11.42 -18.82 -3.19
C GLY A 295 -10.27 -19.81 -3.41
N VAL A 296 -9.07 -19.45 -2.96
CA VAL A 296 -7.91 -20.35 -3.00
C VAL A 296 -8.06 -21.40 -1.90
N THR A 297 -8.23 -22.66 -2.30
CA THR A 297 -8.41 -23.79 -1.38
C THR A 297 -7.38 -24.88 -1.64
N ARG A 298 -6.65 -25.26 -0.60
CA ARG A 298 -5.70 -26.38 -0.66
C ARG A 298 -6.42 -27.72 -0.63
N ILE A 299 -6.16 -28.56 -1.62
CA ILE A 299 -6.74 -29.90 -1.76
C ILE A 299 -5.60 -30.88 -2.04
N GLY A 300 -5.28 -31.70 -1.04
CA GLY A 300 -4.07 -32.51 -1.06
C GLY A 300 -2.83 -31.59 -1.07
N ASN A 301 -1.96 -31.79 -2.06
CA ASN A 301 -0.72 -31.02 -2.20
C ASN A 301 -0.83 -29.77 -3.09
N ASN A 302 -2.01 -29.53 -3.69
CA ASN A 302 -2.20 -28.44 -4.65
C ASN A 302 -3.20 -27.42 -4.14
N ASP A 303 -2.99 -26.16 -4.51
CA ASP A 303 -3.97 -25.10 -4.29
C ASP A 303 -4.84 -24.96 -5.55
N PHE A 304 -6.15 -24.83 -5.36
CA PHE A 304 -7.12 -24.65 -6.44
C PHE A 304 -7.86 -23.34 -6.26
N MET A 305 -8.22 -22.69 -7.36
CA MET A 305 -8.98 -21.44 -7.33
C MET A 305 -10.45 -21.67 -7.62
N PHE A 306 -11.32 -21.26 -6.70
CA PHE A 306 -12.77 -21.25 -6.88
C PHE A 306 -13.31 -19.83 -6.81
N ASP A 307 -14.37 -19.51 -7.56
CA ASP A 307 -15.07 -18.23 -7.41
C ASP A 307 -15.96 -18.18 -6.15
N ASN A 308 -16.70 -17.08 -6.00
CA ASN A 308 -17.57 -16.83 -4.84
C ASN A 308 -18.77 -17.79 -4.77
N ASP A 309 -19.15 -18.38 -5.90
CA ASP A 309 -20.21 -19.39 -6.00
C ASP A 309 -19.64 -20.81 -5.85
N GLY A 310 -18.31 -20.94 -5.78
CA GLY A 310 -17.58 -22.18 -5.58
C GLY A 310 -17.24 -22.91 -6.88
N LYS A 311 -17.34 -22.24 -8.03
CA LYS A 311 -16.99 -22.83 -9.32
C LYS A 311 -15.49 -22.79 -9.51
N LEU A 312 -14.91 -23.92 -9.92
CA LEU A 312 -13.49 -24.04 -10.22
C LEU A 312 -13.12 -23.12 -11.39
N GLN A 313 -12.10 -22.29 -11.18
CA GLN A 313 -11.53 -21.41 -12.19
C GLN A 313 -10.36 -22.11 -12.87
N THR A 314 -10.21 -21.93 -14.18
CA THR A 314 -9.13 -22.53 -14.98
C THR A 314 -8.57 -21.50 -15.97
N ASN A 315 -7.32 -21.70 -16.41
CA ASN A 315 -6.64 -20.87 -17.43
C ASN A 315 -6.65 -19.36 -17.13
N LYS A 316 -6.45 -18.98 -15.87
CA LYS A 316 -6.46 -17.58 -15.42
C LYS A 316 -5.07 -17.10 -15.04
N LYS A 317 -4.84 -15.80 -15.19
CA LYS A 317 -3.67 -15.07 -14.71
C LYS A 317 -4.16 -13.96 -13.80
N MET A 318 -3.47 -13.73 -12.69
CA MET A 318 -3.87 -12.68 -11.75
C MET A 318 -2.70 -12.16 -10.94
N ILE A 319 -2.80 -10.88 -10.56
CA ILE A 319 -1.92 -10.26 -9.58
C ILE A 319 -2.73 -10.05 -8.31
N VAL A 320 -2.31 -10.65 -7.21
CA VAL A 320 -2.95 -10.51 -5.89
C VAL A 320 -1.87 -10.21 -4.86
N SER A 321 -2.06 -9.15 -4.09
CA SER A 321 -1.11 -8.72 -3.05
C SER A 321 0.34 -8.65 -3.56
N ASN A 322 0.53 -8.02 -4.73
CA ASN A 322 1.81 -7.87 -5.43
C ASN A 322 2.48 -9.17 -5.89
N LYS A 323 1.76 -10.31 -5.90
CA LYS A 323 2.26 -11.60 -6.39
C LYS A 323 1.50 -12.03 -7.63
N TYR A 324 2.21 -12.66 -8.56
CA TYR A 324 1.63 -13.20 -9.78
C TYR A 324 1.21 -14.66 -9.58
N TYR A 325 0.03 -15.01 -10.07
CA TYR A 325 -0.48 -16.36 -10.03
C TYR A 325 -1.01 -16.80 -11.40
N GLU A 326 -0.72 -18.05 -11.74
CA GLU A 326 -1.27 -18.74 -12.91
C GLU A 326 -2.16 -19.89 -12.44
N VAL A 327 -3.38 -19.96 -12.98
CA VAL A 327 -4.30 -21.07 -12.79
C VAL A 327 -4.29 -21.89 -14.06
N ASN A 328 -3.83 -23.14 -13.98
CA ASN A 328 -3.70 -23.99 -15.17
C ASN A 328 -5.06 -24.57 -15.62
N ALA A 329 -5.05 -25.39 -16.67
CA ALA A 329 -6.25 -26.02 -17.23
C ALA A 329 -6.97 -26.96 -16.25
N SER A 330 -6.25 -27.51 -15.26
CA SER A 330 -6.79 -28.35 -14.20
C SER A 330 -7.24 -27.55 -12.97
N GLY A 331 -7.13 -26.22 -12.99
CA GLY A 331 -7.51 -25.33 -11.90
C GLY A 331 -6.48 -25.20 -10.79
N ILE A 332 -5.27 -25.74 -10.98
CA ILE A 332 -4.17 -25.65 -10.00
C ILE A 332 -3.54 -24.26 -10.09
N VAL A 333 -3.35 -23.63 -8.93
CA VAL A 333 -2.73 -22.33 -8.75
C VAL A 333 -1.23 -22.50 -8.58
N THR A 334 -0.43 -21.77 -9.36
CA THR A 334 1.02 -21.67 -9.22
C THR A 334 1.42 -20.21 -9.08
N ASN A 335 2.60 -19.97 -8.49
CA ASN A 335 3.26 -18.66 -8.46
C ASN A 335 4.59 -18.81 -9.23
N PRO A 336 4.59 -18.57 -10.56
CA PRO A 336 5.81 -18.63 -11.34
C PRO A 336 6.80 -17.56 -10.89
N LYS A 337 8.10 -17.87 -10.96
CA LYS A 337 9.19 -17.00 -10.54
C LYS A 337 10.12 -16.70 -11.73
N SER A 338 10.79 -15.56 -11.69
CA SER A 338 11.77 -15.15 -12.71
C SER A 338 11.22 -15.26 -14.13
N LYS A 339 10.04 -14.68 -14.35
CA LYS A 339 9.24 -14.88 -15.57
C LYS A 339 8.61 -13.59 -16.07
N TRP A 340 8.70 -13.37 -17.38
CA TRP A 340 7.93 -12.36 -18.09
C TRP A 340 6.49 -12.83 -18.29
N PHE A 341 5.52 -11.95 -18.05
CA PHE A 341 4.12 -12.23 -18.36
C PHE A 341 3.40 -11.00 -18.90
N ALA A 342 2.39 -11.26 -19.71
CA ALA A 342 1.45 -10.25 -20.17
C ALA A 342 0.10 -10.44 -19.46
N LEU A 343 -0.47 -9.32 -19.01
CA LEU A 343 -1.80 -9.24 -18.42
C LEU A 343 -2.46 -7.94 -18.90
N ASP A 344 -3.66 -8.05 -19.46
CA ASP A 344 -4.46 -6.91 -19.96
C ASP A 344 -3.69 -5.96 -20.89
N GLY A 345 -2.90 -6.53 -21.81
CA GLY A 345 -2.11 -5.78 -22.79
C GLY A 345 -0.83 -5.12 -22.24
N GLN A 346 -0.53 -5.30 -20.96
CA GLN A 346 0.68 -4.78 -20.32
C GLN A 346 1.66 -5.90 -20.01
N THR A 347 2.96 -5.57 -20.03
CA THR A 347 4.05 -6.51 -19.76
C THR A 347 4.59 -6.30 -18.35
N TYR A 348 4.90 -7.40 -17.67
CA TYR A 348 5.36 -7.43 -16.29
C TYR A 348 6.49 -8.46 -16.14
N TRP A 349 7.29 -8.29 -15.09
CA TRP A 349 8.30 -9.26 -14.66
C TRP A 349 7.97 -9.75 -13.24
N VAL A 350 8.04 -11.05 -13.03
CA VAL A 350 8.00 -11.65 -11.67
C VAL A 350 9.41 -11.94 -11.24
N LYS A 351 9.78 -11.45 -10.05
CA LYS A 351 11.08 -11.70 -9.45
C LYS A 351 11.18 -13.13 -8.88
N GLU A 352 12.35 -13.49 -8.39
CA GLU A 352 12.63 -14.79 -7.78
C GLU A 352 11.81 -15.05 -6.49
N ASP A 353 11.44 -13.99 -5.79
CA ASP A 353 10.58 -14.03 -4.59
C ASP A 353 9.08 -14.22 -4.92
N GLY A 354 8.70 -14.26 -6.21
CA GLY A 354 7.33 -14.42 -6.68
C GLY A 354 6.51 -13.12 -6.71
N THR A 355 7.13 -11.98 -6.40
CA THR A 355 6.49 -10.65 -6.46
C THR A 355 6.71 -9.98 -7.82
N VAL A 356 5.76 -9.13 -8.21
CA VAL A 356 5.85 -8.32 -9.43
C VAL A 356 6.92 -7.23 -9.25
N ALA A 357 7.75 -7.06 -10.27
CA ALA A 357 8.81 -6.06 -10.30
C ALA A 357 8.25 -4.63 -10.28
N LYS A 358 8.96 -3.74 -9.58
CA LYS A 358 8.65 -2.31 -9.44
C LYS A 358 9.96 -1.54 -9.47
N GLY A 359 9.95 -0.36 -10.08
CA GLY A 359 11.15 0.44 -10.26
C GLY A 359 12.08 -0.14 -11.32
N ALA A 360 13.35 0.28 -11.31
CA ALA A 360 14.38 -0.25 -12.19
C ALA A 360 14.84 -1.64 -11.73
N VAL A 361 14.84 -2.62 -12.62
CA VAL A 361 15.28 -4.00 -12.36
C VAL A 361 16.13 -4.49 -13.52
N GLU A 362 17.28 -5.08 -13.20
CA GLU A 362 18.11 -5.75 -14.19
C GLU A 362 17.60 -7.17 -14.45
N VAL A 363 17.39 -7.50 -15.72
CA VAL A 363 16.97 -8.82 -16.19
C VAL A 363 17.88 -9.21 -17.36
N ASN A 364 18.68 -10.27 -17.15
CA ASN A 364 19.62 -10.80 -18.14
C ASN A 364 20.55 -9.71 -18.73
N GLY A 365 21.14 -8.87 -17.88
CA GLY A 365 22.08 -7.81 -18.28
C GLY A 365 21.44 -6.57 -18.91
N ASN A 366 20.11 -6.50 -19.02
CA ASN A 366 19.39 -5.30 -19.47
C ASN A 366 18.59 -4.71 -18.30
N THR A 367 18.59 -3.38 -18.18
CA THR A 367 17.74 -2.69 -17.20
C THR A 367 16.36 -2.43 -17.79
N TYR A 368 15.32 -2.78 -17.04
CA TYR A 368 13.92 -2.49 -17.36
C TYR A 368 13.31 -1.66 -16.24
N VAL A 369 12.45 -0.71 -16.58
CA VAL A 369 11.78 0.13 -15.59
C VAL A 369 10.30 -0.23 -15.51
N PHE A 370 9.83 -0.53 -14.30
CA PHE A 370 8.45 -0.87 -14.01
C PHE A 370 7.79 0.21 -13.18
N ASN A 371 6.56 0.58 -13.52
CA ASN A 371 5.78 1.55 -12.78
C ASN A 371 5.61 1.10 -11.31
N TYR A 372 5.92 1.99 -10.37
CA TYR A 372 5.96 1.63 -8.96
C TYR A 372 4.58 1.28 -8.37
N ASN A 373 3.50 1.83 -8.92
CA ASN A 373 2.15 1.58 -8.43
C ASN A 373 1.58 0.29 -9.00
N THR A 374 1.72 0.09 -10.31
CA THR A 374 1.07 -1.01 -11.04
C THR A 374 1.97 -2.21 -11.30
N GLY A 375 3.28 -2.03 -11.35
CA GLY A 375 4.25 -3.03 -11.80
C GLY A 375 4.35 -3.18 -13.32
N ALA A 376 3.59 -2.40 -14.09
CA ALA A 376 3.63 -2.47 -15.55
C ALA A 376 4.95 -1.90 -16.09
N MET A 377 5.56 -2.61 -17.04
CA MET A 377 6.79 -2.18 -17.71
C MET A 377 6.55 -0.89 -18.49
N ILE A 378 7.47 0.07 -18.34
CA ILE A 378 7.53 1.28 -19.16
C ILE A 378 8.34 0.94 -20.41
N ALA A 379 7.82 1.31 -21.59
CA ALA A 379 8.48 1.12 -22.88
C ALA A 379 8.21 2.31 -23.81
N GLY A 380 9.18 2.62 -24.67
CA GLY A 380 9.08 3.62 -25.74
C GLY A 380 8.97 5.07 -25.27
N ARG A 381 9.29 5.36 -24.00
CA ARG A 381 9.17 6.72 -23.43
C ARG A 381 10.12 6.95 -22.27
N PRO A 382 10.54 8.20 -22.00
CA PRO A 382 11.31 8.52 -20.82
C PRO A 382 10.49 8.38 -19.53
N SER A 383 11.17 8.19 -18.41
CA SER A 383 10.56 8.13 -17.08
C SER A 383 11.49 8.64 -15.99
N ILE A 384 10.91 9.16 -14.91
CA ILE A 384 11.63 9.40 -13.65
C ILE A 384 11.21 8.34 -12.65
N THR A 385 12.15 7.51 -12.20
CA THR A 385 11.90 6.42 -11.27
C THR A 385 12.91 6.52 -10.12
N ASN A 386 12.40 6.58 -8.88
CA ASN A 386 13.23 6.77 -7.68
C ASN A 386 14.18 7.99 -7.79
N GLY A 387 13.71 9.07 -8.41
CA GLY A 387 14.49 10.28 -8.64
C GLY A 387 15.52 10.19 -9.78
N GLN A 388 15.72 9.02 -10.41
CA GLN A 388 16.62 8.86 -11.55
C GLN A 388 15.87 8.99 -12.88
N TYR A 389 16.50 9.61 -13.87
CA TYR A 389 15.91 9.78 -15.20
C TYR A 389 16.37 8.68 -16.16
N TYR A 390 15.42 8.04 -16.81
CA TYR A 390 15.64 6.96 -17.76
C TYR A 390 15.08 7.31 -19.14
N ILE A 391 15.80 6.94 -20.18
CA ILE A 391 15.26 6.81 -21.54
C ILE A 391 15.06 5.33 -21.81
N THR A 392 13.85 4.98 -22.26
CA THR A 392 13.47 3.59 -22.50
C THR A 392 13.05 3.39 -23.94
N ASP A 393 13.62 2.38 -24.61
CA ASP A 393 13.28 2.02 -25.98
C ASP A 393 11.95 1.25 -26.09
N GLU A 394 11.49 1.00 -27.32
CA GLU A 394 10.22 0.28 -27.58
C GLU A 394 10.20 -1.17 -27.03
N LYS A 395 11.38 -1.76 -26.78
CA LYS A 395 11.51 -3.10 -26.20
C LYS A 395 11.54 -3.08 -24.67
N GLY A 396 11.54 -1.90 -24.04
CA GLY A 396 11.59 -1.72 -22.59
C GLY A 396 13.00 -1.61 -22.02
N ILE A 397 14.04 -1.68 -22.86
CA ILE A 397 15.43 -1.55 -22.41
C ILE A 397 15.68 -0.09 -22.05
N SER A 398 16.11 0.13 -20.82
CA SER A 398 16.23 1.44 -20.21
C SER A 398 17.69 1.80 -19.97
N GLN A 399 18.04 3.04 -20.28
CA GLN A 399 19.34 3.63 -20.00
C GLN A 399 19.17 4.80 -19.04
N ILE A 400 20.02 4.87 -18.03
CA ILE A 400 20.08 6.01 -17.12
C ILE A 400 20.83 7.16 -17.79
N ILE A 401 20.27 8.36 -17.73
CA ILE A 401 20.93 9.56 -18.24
C ILE A 401 21.65 10.27 -17.09
N LYS A 402 22.92 10.62 -17.30
CA LYS A 402 23.83 11.16 -16.29
C LYS A 402 24.39 12.50 -16.78
N ASP A 403 24.67 13.41 -15.85
CA ASP A 403 25.32 14.72 -16.11
C ASP A 403 24.76 15.48 -17.32
N SER A 404 23.44 15.47 -17.47
CA SER A 404 22.78 16.01 -18.66
C SER A 404 21.51 16.78 -18.31
N TRP A 405 21.21 17.77 -19.15
CA TRP A 405 19.91 18.41 -19.19
C TRP A 405 18.88 17.45 -19.80
N VAL A 406 17.76 17.26 -19.12
CA VAL A 406 16.68 16.34 -19.54
C VAL A 406 15.32 17.04 -19.45
N THR A 407 14.39 16.61 -20.30
CA THR A 407 13.02 17.12 -20.30
C THR A 407 12.05 16.00 -19.99
N PHE A 408 11.27 16.17 -18.92
CA PHE A 408 10.22 15.23 -18.52
C PHE A 408 8.89 15.98 -18.44
N GLU A 409 7.87 15.52 -19.19
CA GLU A 409 6.52 16.12 -19.17
C GLU A 409 6.53 17.66 -19.39
N GLY A 410 7.39 18.14 -20.28
CA GLY A 410 7.53 19.58 -20.59
C GLY A 410 8.33 20.39 -19.57
N LYS A 411 8.87 19.76 -18.52
CA LYS A 411 9.72 20.39 -17.50
C LYS A 411 11.17 20.01 -17.70
N THR A 412 12.07 20.96 -17.45
CA THR A 412 13.52 20.77 -17.59
C THR A 412 14.17 20.45 -16.25
N PHE A 413 15.04 19.45 -16.23
CA PHE A 413 15.85 19.05 -15.09
C PHE A 413 17.31 18.89 -15.53
N HIS A 414 18.21 18.78 -14.56
CA HIS A 414 19.58 18.31 -14.78
C HIS A 414 19.84 17.08 -13.92
N THR A 415 20.50 16.06 -14.46
CA THR A 415 20.86 14.86 -13.71
C THR A 415 22.30 14.93 -13.19
N ASN A 416 22.59 14.35 -12.03
CA ASN A 416 23.97 14.22 -11.55
C ASN A 416 24.69 12.99 -12.16
N GLU A 417 25.93 12.71 -11.70
CA GLU A 417 26.77 11.60 -12.18
C GLU A 417 26.16 10.21 -11.95
N SER A 418 25.20 10.12 -11.03
CA SER A 418 24.42 8.91 -10.73
C SER A 418 23.04 8.91 -11.38
N GLY A 419 22.73 9.94 -12.19
CA GLY A 419 21.49 10.07 -12.95
C GLY A 419 20.28 10.59 -12.16
N TYR A 420 20.47 11.02 -10.91
CA TYR A 420 19.40 11.62 -10.11
C TYR A 420 19.13 13.05 -10.57
N ILE A 421 17.86 13.41 -10.69
CA ILE A 421 17.46 14.78 -10.96
C ILE A 421 17.87 15.69 -9.79
N GLN A 422 18.45 16.84 -10.13
CA GLN A 422 18.86 17.85 -9.17
C GLN A 422 17.64 18.60 -8.60
N LYS A 423 17.66 18.85 -7.30
CA LYS A 423 16.72 19.70 -6.56
C LYS A 423 17.49 20.71 -5.71
N GLY A 424 16.97 21.92 -5.60
CA GLY A 424 17.62 23.04 -4.93
C GLY A 424 18.66 23.73 -5.81
N LEU A 425 19.66 24.30 -5.17
CA LEU A 425 20.69 25.12 -5.81
C LEU A 425 21.91 24.29 -6.26
N TRP A 426 22.26 24.35 -7.54
CA TRP A 426 23.37 23.60 -8.13
C TRP A 426 24.23 24.44 -9.07
N GLU A 427 25.54 24.25 -9.01
CA GLU A 427 26.48 24.82 -9.98
C GLU A 427 26.69 23.82 -11.11
N ILE A 428 26.42 24.24 -12.35
CA ILE A 428 26.54 23.43 -13.56
C ILE A 428 27.32 24.26 -14.57
N ASN A 429 28.49 23.78 -14.99
CA ASN A 429 29.37 24.47 -15.94
C ASN A 429 29.66 25.93 -15.57
N GLY A 430 29.90 26.21 -14.29
CA GLY A 430 30.23 27.55 -13.77
C GLY A 430 29.04 28.52 -13.61
N ASN A 431 27.82 28.07 -13.91
CA ASN A 431 26.59 28.84 -13.66
C ASN A 431 25.78 28.19 -12.55
N LEU A 432 25.15 29.02 -11.73
CA LEU A 432 24.29 28.58 -10.65
C LEU A 432 22.85 28.44 -11.17
N TYR A 433 22.16 27.35 -10.82
CA TYR A 433 20.79 27.06 -11.22
C TYR A 433 19.95 26.65 -10.02
N CYS A 434 18.66 26.96 -10.06
CA CYS A 434 17.70 26.58 -9.02
C CYS A 434 16.68 25.59 -9.61
N PHE A 435 16.46 24.48 -8.90
CA PHE A 435 15.47 23.46 -9.26
C PHE A 435 14.49 23.24 -8.11
N ASP A 436 13.20 23.11 -8.42
CA ASP A 436 12.19 22.67 -7.46
C ASP A 436 11.49 21.38 -7.93
N ASN A 437 10.34 21.04 -7.33
CA ASN A 437 9.54 19.89 -7.75
C ASN A 437 8.94 20.06 -9.18
N GLY A 438 8.88 21.29 -9.69
CA GLY A 438 8.50 21.66 -11.04
C GLY A 438 9.65 21.68 -12.04
N GLY A 439 10.89 21.47 -11.61
CA GLY A 439 12.09 21.51 -12.46
C GLY A 439 12.84 22.83 -12.36
N LEU A 440 13.50 23.22 -13.45
CA LEU A 440 14.30 24.44 -13.51
C LEU A 440 13.44 25.70 -13.32
N ILE A 441 13.85 26.58 -12.41
CA ILE A 441 13.15 27.83 -12.11
C ILE A 441 13.63 28.94 -13.05
N LEU A 442 12.73 29.46 -13.90
CA LEU A 442 13.01 30.53 -14.87
C LEU A 442 12.34 31.84 -14.46
N ASN A 443 13.01 32.98 -14.73
CA ASN A 443 12.47 34.34 -14.54
C ASN A 443 11.77 34.58 -13.19
N SER A 444 12.29 34.00 -12.11
CA SER A 444 11.63 34.03 -10.80
C SER A 444 12.64 34.20 -9.67
N THR A 445 12.15 34.15 -8.44
CA THR A 445 12.98 34.15 -7.24
C THR A 445 12.94 32.81 -6.54
N TYR A 446 14.08 32.37 -6.01
CA TYR A 446 14.21 31.15 -5.22
C TYR A 446 14.93 31.48 -3.92
N THR A 447 14.40 31.05 -2.79
CA THR A 447 14.99 31.33 -1.47
C THR A 447 15.50 30.04 -0.87
N GLN A 448 16.77 30.01 -0.51
CA GLN A 448 17.38 28.87 0.17
C GLN A 448 18.39 29.38 1.20
N ASN A 449 18.34 28.82 2.41
CA ASN A 449 19.22 29.20 3.53
C ASN A 449 19.25 30.71 3.84
N GLY A 450 18.10 31.38 3.73
CA GLY A 450 17.96 32.82 3.98
C GLY A 450 18.58 33.72 2.90
N ILE A 451 19.05 33.16 1.79
CA ILE A 451 19.52 33.89 0.62
C ILE A 451 18.43 33.85 -0.46
N ILE A 452 18.13 35.02 -1.02
CA ILE A 452 17.20 35.17 -2.13
C ILE A 452 18.00 35.20 -3.42
N TYR A 453 17.70 34.28 -4.33
CA TYR A 453 18.24 34.20 -5.68
C TYR A 453 17.22 34.69 -6.68
N LYS A 454 17.65 35.44 -7.70
CA LYS A 454 16.85 35.76 -8.89
C LYS A 454 17.39 35.00 -10.08
N THR A 455 16.52 34.28 -10.79
CA THR A 455 16.85 33.54 -12.01
C THR A 455 16.44 34.33 -13.25
N ASP A 456 17.23 34.22 -14.33
CA ASP A 456 16.93 34.84 -15.63
C ASP A 456 16.17 33.87 -16.57
N GLU A 457 16.01 34.26 -17.83
CA GLU A 457 15.30 33.48 -18.86
C GLU A 457 15.97 32.14 -19.18
N LYS A 458 17.26 31.99 -18.83
CA LYS A 458 18.04 30.76 -18.98
C LYS A 458 18.14 29.98 -17.67
N GLY A 459 17.54 30.49 -16.59
CA GLY A 459 17.57 29.89 -15.27
C GLY A 459 18.84 30.17 -14.48
N ILE A 460 19.72 31.06 -14.95
CA ILE A 460 20.97 31.38 -14.24
C ILE A 460 20.63 32.23 -13.01
N ALA A 461 20.97 31.72 -11.84
CA ALA A 461 20.69 32.30 -10.55
C ALA A 461 21.79 33.28 -10.11
N ARG A 462 21.40 34.44 -9.62
CA ARG A 462 22.27 35.42 -8.95
C ARG A 462 21.67 35.83 -7.61
N ILE A 463 22.52 36.11 -6.62
CA ILE A 463 22.06 36.62 -5.34
C ILE A 463 21.36 37.97 -5.56
N ALA A 464 20.14 38.07 -5.06
CA ALA A 464 19.30 39.26 -5.15
C ALA A 464 19.08 39.93 -3.78
N GLY A 465 19.30 39.20 -2.68
CA GLY A 465 19.18 39.73 -1.33
C GLY A 465 19.15 38.62 -0.28
N TYR A 466 18.74 38.97 0.93
CA TYR A 466 18.59 38.05 2.06
C TYR A 466 17.20 38.19 2.68
N THR A 467 16.72 37.10 3.27
CA THR A 467 15.44 37.07 3.98
C THR A 467 15.52 37.87 5.28
N VAL A 468 14.41 38.50 5.66
CA VAL A 468 14.20 39.13 6.96
C VAL A 468 13.10 38.32 7.68
N VAL A 469 13.37 37.82 8.89
CA VAL A 469 12.50 36.87 9.62
C VAL A 469 12.03 37.42 10.99
N GLY A 470 12.32 38.68 11.30
CA GLY A 470 11.78 39.36 12.47
C GLY A 470 11.93 40.86 12.33
N ASP A 471 11.14 41.63 13.08
CA ASP A 471 11.36 43.08 13.23
C ASP A 471 12.26 43.30 14.45
N LYS A 472 13.55 43.57 14.20
CA LYS A 472 14.60 43.79 15.22
C LYS A 472 14.60 42.75 16.34
N ASP A 473 14.71 41.48 15.97
CA ASP A 473 14.69 40.33 16.86
C ASP A 473 16.08 39.66 16.96
N ILE A 474 16.69 39.72 18.15
CA ILE A 474 18.01 39.16 18.46
C ILE A 474 17.99 37.62 18.40
N ASP A 475 16.88 36.97 18.76
CA ASP A 475 16.79 35.52 18.69
C ASP A 475 16.79 35.04 17.23
N CYS A 476 16.25 35.83 16.30
CA CYS A 476 16.39 35.55 14.86
C CYS A 476 17.84 35.71 14.38
N VAL A 477 18.58 36.72 14.87
CA VAL A 477 20.03 36.85 14.61
C VAL A 477 20.76 35.59 15.08
N MET A 478 20.45 35.11 16.29
CA MET A 478 21.06 33.92 16.87
C MET A 478 20.65 32.65 16.14
N GLN A 479 19.38 32.50 15.75
CA GLN A 479 18.90 31.39 14.93
C GLN A 479 19.71 31.28 13.65
N TRP A 480 20.01 32.39 12.97
CA TRP A 480 20.85 32.37 11.77
C TRP A 480 22.26 31.83 12.06
N MET A 481 22.89 32.26 13.16
CA MET A 481 24.23 31.79 13.55
C MET A 481 24.23 30.29 13.89
N PHE A 482 23.22 29.82 14.64
CA PHE A 482 23.05 28.40 14.96
C PHE A 482 22.73 27.56 13.72
N ASP A 483 21.94 28.08 12.79
CA ASP A 483 21.69 27.44 11.50
C ASP A 483 22.98 27.28 10.70
N ALA A 484 23.79 28.34 10.62
CA ALA A 484 25.08 28.30 9.95
C ALA A 484 26.04 27.28 10.61
N LYS A 485 26.05 27.20 11.96
CA LYS A 485 26.76 26.17 12.72
C LYS A 485 26.28 24.76 12.37
N ASN A 486 24.99 24.52 12.49
CA ASN A 486 24.38 23.19 12.31
C ASN A 486 24.48 22.68 10.87
N LYS A 487 24.44 23.60 9.90
CA LYS A 487 24.64 23.31 8.46
C LYS A 487 26.13 23.23 8.07
N ARG A 488 27.06 23.38 9.03
CA ARG A 488 28.52 23.32 8.82
C ARG A 488 29.00 24.30 7.75
N MET A 489 28.49 25.53 7.78
CA MET A 489 28.99 26.61 6.93
C MET A 489 30.48 26.84 7.19
N THR A 490 31.29 26.95 6.13
CA THR A 490 32.75 27.06 6.21
C THR A 490 33.23 28.51 6.18
N TYR A 491 34.47 28.72 6.65
CA TYR A 491 35.07 30.04 6.67
C TYR A 491 35.65 30.43 5.30
N ASN A 492 35.30 31.61 4.77
CA ASN A 492 35.83 32.13 3.50
C ASN A 492 35.83 33.66 3.47
N MET A 493 37.00 34.29 3.29
CA MET A 493 37.15 35.75 3.16
C MET A 493 37.19 36.25 1.72
N GLY A 494 37.28 35.35 0.74
CA GLY A 494 37.38 35.69 -0.67
C GLY A 494 36.04 35.99 -1.33
N ARG A 495 35.97 35.81 -2.65
CA ARG A 495 34.73 36.02 -3.43
C ARG A 495 33.54 35.20 -2.92
N GLY A 496 33.79 34.09 -2.22
CA GLY A 496 32.79 33.20 -1.64
C GLY A 496 32.29 33.59 -0.25
N ARG A 497 32.66 34.75 0.30
CA ARG A 497 32.28 35.17 1.66
C ARG A 497 30.77 35.38 1.89
N VAL A 498 29.96 35.29 0.84
CA VAL A 498 28.50 35.49 0.91
C VAL A 498 27.75 34.42 0.13
N THR A 499 28.03 33.14 0.41
CA THR A 499 27.33 32.00 -0.21
C THR A 499 26.53 31.22 0.83
N GLU A 500 25.74 30.24 0.38
CA GLU A 500 25.06 29.32 1.30
C GLU A 500 26.03 28.47 2.12
N LYS A 501 27.20 28.18 1.54
CA LYS A 501 28.17 27.25 2.12
C LYS A 501 29.28 27.93 2.87
N SER A 502 29.47 29.24 2.70
CA SER A 502 30.58 29.94 3.33
C SER A 502 30.29 31.39 3.70
N ALA A 503 30.95 31.83 4.78
CA ALA A 503 30.97 33.20 5.28
C ALA A 503 32.33 33.50 5.93
N ASP A 504 32.64 34.77 6.17
CA ASP A 504 33.66 35.17 7.15
C ASP A 504 32.99 35.70 8.42
N CYS A 505 33.80 36.09 9.40
CA CYS A 505 33.33 36.60 10.69
C CYS A 505 32.31 37.75 10.51
N SER A 506 32.66 38.73 9.67
CA SER A 506 31.83 39.90 9.44
C SER A 506 30.63 39.63 8.55
N SER A 507 30.75 38.84 7.48
CA SER A 507 29.60 38.53 6.63
C SER A 507 28.57 37.68 7.36
N ALA A 508 28.99 36.83 8.31
CA ALA A 508 28.08 36.13 9.20
C ALA A 508 27.27 37.11 10.07
N VAL A 509 27.93 38.08 10.70
CA VAL A 509 27.27 39.14 11.49
C VAL A 509 26.31 39.96 10.62
N PHE A 510 26.73 40.45 9.46
CA PHE A 510 25.85 41.22 8.58
C PHE A 510 24.61 40.42 8.15
N ARG A 511 24.78 39.16 7.75
CA ARG A 511 23.67 38.32 7.29
C ARG A 511 22.70 37.98 8.42
N SER A 512 23.20 37.71 9.63
CA SER A 512 22.33 37.48 10.78
C SER A 512 21.57 38.75 11.20
N LEU A 513 22.19 39.93 11.10
CA LEU A 513 21.50 41.21 11.34
C LEU A 513 20.41 41.51 10.30
N ILE A 514 20.62 41.17 9.03
CA ILE A 514 19.54 41.24 8.02
C ILE A 514 18.42 40.26 8.38
N TYR A 515 18.78 39.03 8.74
CA TYR A 515 17.81 38.00 9.10
C TYR A 515 16.98 38.38 10.34
N GLY A 516 17.57 39.05 11.33
CA GLY A 516 16.88 39.60 12.50
C GLY A 516 16.18 40.95 12.27
N GLY A 517 16.22 41.50 11.06
CA GLY A 517 15.54 42.76 10.71
C GLY A 517 16.20 44.04 11.22
N PHE A 518 17.47 43.98 11.65
CA PHE A 518 18.25 45.17 12.01
C PHE A 518 18.80 45.90 10.77
N LEU A 519 18.92 45.17 9.65
CA LEU A 519 19.33 45.69 8.35
C LEU A 519 18.28 45.33 7.29
N LYS A 520 18.21 46.15 6.22
CA LYS A 520 17.33 45.89 5.08
C LYS A 520 17.75 44.62 4.32
N SER A 521 16.81 43.99 3.62
CA SER A 521 17.02 42.75 2.86
C SER A 521 18.12 42.84 1.78
N ASP A 522 18.37 44.03 1.26
CA ASP A 522 19.36 44.35 0.22
C ASP A 522 20.60 45.05 0.77
N ALA A 523 20.77 45.11 2.09
CA ALA A 523 21.91 45.77 2.71
C ALA A 523 23.24 45.18 2.24
N TYR A 524 24.22 46.05 1.98
CA TYR A 524 25.56 45.65 1.59
C TYR A 524 26.24 44.89 2.73
N VAL A 525 26.71 43.67 2.43
CA VAL A 525 27.43 42.83 3.40
C VAL A 525 28.89 43.30 3.48
N GLY A 526 29.15 44.16 4.46
CA GLY A 526 30.45 44.78 4.66
C GLY A 526 31.47 43.90 5.39
N ASN A 527 32.44 44.54 6.03
CA ASN A 527 33.53 43.94 6.80
C ASN A 527 33.61 44.55 8.23
N THR A 528 34.65 44.21 8.97
CA THR A 528 34.92 44.74 10.32
C THR A 528 35.03 46.27 10.39
N GLU A 529 35.57 46.94 9.37
CA GLU A 529 35.60 48.42 9.30
C GLU A 529 34.19 49.01 9.22
N THR A 530 33.32 48.38 8.42
CA THR A 530 31.94 48.82 8.32
C THR A 530 31.15 48.54 9.60
N LEU A 531 31.53 47.54 10.40
CA LEU A 531 30.95 47.33 11.73
C LEU A 531 31.40 48.43 12.70
N PHE A 532 32.69 48.78 12.75
CA PHE A 532 33.14 49.93 13.56
C PHE A 532 32.39 51.22 13.17
N SER A 533 32.30 51.51 11.87
CA SER A 533 31.56 52.68 11.39
C SER A 533 30.06 52.63 11.72
N MET A 534 29.45 51.45 11.72
CA MET A 534 28.05 51.27 12.11
C MET A 534 27.83 51.53 13.60
N GLY A 535 28.78 51.11 14.45
CA GLY A 535 28.79 51.39 15.88
C GLY A 535 28.99 52.87 16.20
N ASP A 536 29.92 53.54 15.52
CA ASP A 536 30.20 54.97 15.70
C ASP A 536 28.99 55.85 15.32
N LYS A 537 28.17 55.41 14.35
CA LYS A 537 26.94 56.11 13.95
C LYS A 537 25.80 55.98 14.96
N GLY A 538 25.75 54.90 15.73
CA GLY A 538 24.71 54.69 16.76
C GLY A 538 23.31 54.38 16.23
N GLU A 539 23.10 54.24 14.92
CA GLU A 539 21.76 54.06 14.33
C GLU A 539 21.25 52.61 14.42
N VAL A 540 22.14 51.64 14.19
CA VAL A 540 21.83 50.19 14.21
C VAL A 540 22.37 49.54 15.48
N MET A 541 23.56 49.96 15.92
CA MET A 541 24.19 49.53 17.17
C MET A 541 25.01 50.67 17.75
N TYR A 542 25.26 50.65 19.05
CA TYR A 542 26.06 51.66 19.78
C TYR A 542 27.06 50.98 20.71
N GLU A 543 28.19 51.64 20.97
CA GLU A 543 29.28 51.11 21.81
C GLU A 543 28.84 51.00 23.29
N ILE A 544 29.23 49.92 23.94
CA ILE A 544 29.01 49.65 25.37
C ILE A 544 30.32 49.21 26.05
N GLY A 545 30.38 49.37 27.38
CA GLY A 545 31.51 48.91 28.17
C GLY A 545 31.58 47.38 28.30
N PRO A 546 32.77 46.81 28.59
CA PRO A 546 32.95 45.36 28.76
C PRO A 546 32.13 44.77 29.92
N ASP A 547 31.83 45.55 30.96
CA ASP A 547 31.02 45.09 32.10
C ASP A 547 29.52 45.06 31.79
N GLU A 548 29.10 45.74 30.71
CA GLU A 548 27.70 45.91 30.32
C GLU A 548 27.22 44.82 29.36
N ILE A 549 28.11 43.98 28.83
CA ILE A 549 27.79 42.97 27.82
C ILE A 549 26.65 42.04 28.27
N ASP A 550 25.84 41.60 27.30
CA ASP A 550 24.74 40.68 27.45
C ASP A 550 24.48 39.88 26.15
N TYR A 551 23.58 38.90 26.21
CA TYR A 551 23.11 38.08 25.10
C TYR A 551 22.78 38.91 23.86
N GLY A 552 23.41 38.61 22.73
CA GLY A 552 23.14 39.30 21.46
C GLY A 552 24.02 40.50 21.17
N ASP A 553 24.81 40.98 22.14
CA ASP A 553 25.76 42.06 21.89
C ASP A 553 26.87 41.58 20.94
N ILE A 554 27.40 42.51 20.14
CA ILE A 554 28.40 42.23 19.12
C ILE A 554 29.77 42.62 19.68
N PHE A 555 30.76 41.75 19.55
CA PHE A 555 32.15 42.16 19.73
C PHE A 555 32.79 42.42 18.38
N VAL A 556 33.63 43.46 18.28
CA VAL A 556 34.48 43.72 17.12
C VAL A 556 35.91 43.95 17.62
N ALA A 557 36.79 43.03 17.27
CA ALA A 557 38.20 43.08 17.58
C ALA A 557 38.99 43.68 16.42
N GLY A 558 39.93 44.56 16.73
CA GLY A 558 40.81 45.22 15.77
C GLY A 558 40.88 46.74 15.95
N VAL A 559 41.74 47.39 15.17
CA VAL A 559 41.95 48.84 15.22
C VAL A 559 41.21 49.47 14.05
N PRO A 560 40.27 50.41 14.28
CA PRO A 560 39.59 51.14 13.20
C PRO A 560 40.59 51.70 12.17
N GLY A 561 40.33 51.44 10.88
CA GLY A 561 41.20 51.77 9.75
C GLY A 561 42.32 50.76 9.45
N LYS A 562 42.47 49.67 10.23
CA LYS A 562 43.51 48.64 10.08
C LYS A 562 43.00 47.20 10.21
N SER A 563 41.69 47.01 10.19
CA SER A 563 41.00 45.75 10.46
C SER A 563 40.48 45.02 9.24
N LEU A 564 40.86 45.43 8.03
CA LEU A 564 40.58 44.68 6.80
C LEU A 564 41.22 43.28 6.82
N GLY A 565 40.57 42.33 6.15
CA GLY A 565 41.05 40.95 6.04
C GLY A 565 41.23 40.31 7.42
N GLU A 566 42.42 39.78 7.69
CA GLU A 566 42.76 39.12 8.96
C GLU A 566 42.94 40.11 10.13
N GLY A 567 42.97 41.42 9.86
CA GLY A 567 43.22 42.46 10.87
C GLY A 567 42.06 42.72 11.84
N GLY A 568 40.92 42.06 11.63
CA GLY A 568 39.77 42.16 12.52
C GLY A 568 39.07 40.83 12.75
N HIS A 569 38.23 40.78 13.77
CA HIS A 569 37.38 39.62 14.07
C HIS A 569 36.09 40.06 14.76
N THR A 570 35.01 39.31 14.63
CA THR A 570 33.71 39.69 15.17
C THR A 570 32.80 38.48 15.38
N GLY A 571 31.77 38.66 16.20
CA GLY A 571 30.75 37.69 16.53
C GLY A 571 29.85 38.23 17.62
N PHE A 572 29.10 37.35 18.25
CA PHE A 572 28.11 37.72 19.26
C PHE A 572 28.44 37.15 20.62
N ILE A 573 28.10 37.88 21.68
CA ILE A 573 28.02 37.38 23.03
C ILE A 573 26.86 36.39 23.11
N LEU A 574 27.14 35.15 23.53
CA LEU A 574 26.15 34.09 23.64
C LEU A 574 25.68 33.92 25.08
N ASN A 575 26.56 33.87 26.07
CA ASN A 575 26.15 33.73 27.45
C ASN A 575 27.13 34.48 28.35
N LYS A 576 26.66 35.53 29.01
CA LYS A 576 27.48 36.32 29.94
C LYS A 576 27.94 35.49 31.14
N ASN A 577 27.07 34.61 31.65
CA ASN A 577 27.34 33.86 32.87
C ASN A 577 28.36 32.75 32.65
N GLU A 578 28.36 32.14 31.46
CA GLU A 578 29.37 31.14 31.06
C GLU A 578 30.56 31.77 30.31
N ASP A 579 30.56 33.09 30.13
CA ASP A 579 31.53 33.86 29.35
C ASP A 579 31.76 33.29 27.93
N THR A 580 30.69 32.98 27.20
CA THR A 580 30.76 32.37 25.86
C THR A 580 30.34 33.32 24.74
N ILE A 581 30.93 33.10 23.56
CA ILE A 581 30.61 33.77 22.30
C ILE A 581 30.23 32.77 21.22
N ILE A 582 29.45 33.23 20.24
CA ILE A 582 29.21 32.51 18.98
C ILE A 582 29.75 33.33 17.81
N HIS A 583 30.60 32.72 16.98
CA HIS A 583 31.32 33.45 15.94
C HIS A 583 31.78 32.55 14.78
N MET A 584 31.70 33.09 13.56
CA MET A 584 32.30 32.49 12.37
C MET A 584 33.80 32.77 12.38
N ASN A 585 34.65 31.74 12.35
CA ASN A 585 36.10 31.91 12.46
C ASN A 585 36.92 30.90 11.64
N TYR A 586 38.15 31.31 11.35
CA TYR A 586 39.10 30.54 10.55
C TYR A 586 39.53 29.24 11.24
N SER A 587 39.89 29.29 12.52
CA SER A 587 40.41 28.13 13.27
C SER A 587 39.42 26.97 13.36
N GLY A 588 38.13 27.27 13.54
CA GLY A 588 37.05 26.28 13.55
C GLY A 588 36.51 25.95 12.17
N ASN A 589 37.00 26.62 11.11
CA ASN A 589 36.49 26.57 9.74
C ASN A 589 34.94 26.64 9.70
N GLY A 590 34.36 27.58 10.42
CA GLY A 590 32.91 27.67 10.57
C GLY A 590 32.47 28.47 11.79
N VAL A 591 31.19 28.35 12.13
CA VAL A 591 30.65 28.93 13.36
C VAL A 591 30.97 28.04 14.54
N SER A 592 31.64 28.58 15.55
CA SER A 592 31.89 27.89 16.82
C SER A 592 31.36 28.68 18.01
N ILE A 593 31.14 27.95 19.09
CA ILE A 593 30.90 28.51 20.41
C ILE A 593 32.18 28.31 21.23
N THR A 594 32.73 29.40 21.75
CA THR A 594 34.01 29.40 22.47
C THR A 594 33.94 30.31 23.70
N PRO A 595 34.83 30.15 24.69
CA PRO A 595 35.02 31.17 25.71
C PRO A 595 35.37 32.52 25.08
N ARG A 596 34.84 33.62 25.61
CA ARG A 596 35.02 34.96 25.06
C ARG A 596 36.50 35.37 25.08
N VAL A 597 37.10 35.35 26.27
CA VAL A 597 38.51 35.76 26.45
C VAL A 597 39.44 34.77 25.75
N GLY A 598 40.34 35.31 24.93
CA GLY A 598 41.31 34.56 24.14
C GLY A 598 40.83 34.10 22.75
N ASN A 599 39.53 34.21 22.44
CA ASN A 599 38.96 33.78 21.15
C ASN A 599 38.34 34.92 20.32
N MET A 600 38.28 36.14 20.87
CA MET A 600 37.83 37.33 20.13
C MET A 600 38.92 37.90 19.22
N GLY A 601 40.17 37.44 19.34
CA GLY A 601 41.35 38.04 18.68
C GLY A 601 42.20 38.90 19.62
N ASP A 602 41.75 39.04 20.86
CA ASP A 602 42.44 39.63 22.01
C ASP A 602 43.72 38.86 22.39
N LYS A 603 43.77 37.54 22.19
CA LYS A 603 45.02 36.75 22.35
C LYS A 603 46.16 37.26 21.46
N SER A 604 45.84 37.84 20.31
CA SER A 604 46.81 38.46 19.39
C SER A 604 47.10 39.93 19.73
N GLY A 605 46.67 40.42 20.90
CA GLY A 605 46.86 41.80 21.37
C GLY A 605 45.93 42.83 20.71
N ARG A 606 44.87 42.39 20.02
CA ARG A 606 43.94 43.30 19.34
C ARG A 606 42.98 43.93 20.35
N PRO A 607 42.72 45.25 20.27
CA PRO A 607 41.69 45.85 21.09
C PRO A 607 40.31 45.31 20.68
N VAL A 608 39.40 45.20 21.65
CA VAL A 608 38.03 44.71 21.43
C VAL A 608 37.04 45.77 21.88
N LYS A 609 36.11 46.11 21.00
CA LYS A 609 34.94 46.94 21.32
C LYS A 609 33.67 46.08 21.36
N TYR A 610 32.70 46.50 22.15
CA TYR A 610 31.41 45.83 22.30
C TYR A 610 30.29 46.77 21.88
N PHE A 611 29.28 46.22 21.19
CA PHE A 611 28.18 47.00 20.65
C PHE A 611 26.84 46.35 20.95
N ARG A 612 25.86 47.17 21.35
CA ARG A 612 24.48 46.73 21.58
C ARG A 612 23.57 47.17 20.43
N LEU A 613 22.69 46.28 19.99
CA LEU A 613 21.74 46.55 18.92
C LEU A 613 20.61 47.48 19.38
N VAL A 614 20.30 48.48 18.54
CA VAL A 614 19.27 49.50 18.84
C VAL A 614 17.86 48.92 18.66
N GLY A 615 17.11 48.87 19.77
CA GLY A 615 15.71 48.45 19.77
C GLY A 615 15.51 46.94 19.60
N GLY A 616 16.55 46.13 19.88
CA GLY A 616 16.48 44.68 19.78
C GLY A 616 15.60 44.05 20.86
N LYS A 617 14.73 43.12 20.46
CA LYS A 617 13.93 42.27 21.35
C LYS A 617 14.51 40.86 21.39
N SER A 618 14.35 40.16 22.51
CA SER A 618 14.85 38.80 22.68
C SER A 618 14.09 38.08 23.78
N ASP A 619 13.73 36.82 23.54
CA ASP A 619 13.29 35.87 24.58
C ASP A 619 14.46 35.00 25.08
N ARG A 620 15.70 35.30 24.62
CA ARG A 620 16.96 34.64 24.98
C ARG A 620 16.97 33.14 24.68
N ARG A 621 16.30 32.71 23.60
CA ARG A 621 16.05 31.29 23.26
C ARG A 621 17.29 30.41 23.04
N PHE A 622 18.46 31.01 22.84
CA PHE A 622 19.70 30.28 22.56
C PHE A 622 20.78 30.43 23.62
N VAL A 623 20.53 31.18 24.70
CA VAL A 623 21.56 31.53 25.70
C VAL A 623 22.27 30.31 26.31
N ASP A 624 21.55 29.18 26.44
CA ASP A 624 22.09 27.94 27.04
C ASP A 624 22.43 26.85 25.99
N LYS A 625 22.39 27.18 24.70
CA LYS A 625 22.68 26.21 23.61
C LYS A 625 24.17 26.12 23.31
N LYS A 626 24.65 24.92 22.94
CA LYS A 626 26.07 24.60 22.68
C LYS A 626 26.35 24.16 21.24
#